data_AF-A0A7C7FWV3-F1
#
_entry.id   AF-A0A7C7FWV3-F1
#
_cell.length_a   1.000
_cell.length_b   1.000
_cell.length_c   1.000
_cell.angle_alpha   90.00
_cell.angle_beta   90.00
_cell.angle_gamma   90.00
#
_symmetry.space_group_name_H-M   'P 1'
#
loop_
_entity.id
_entity.type
_entity.pdbx_description
1 polymer ?
#
loop_
_entity_poly.entity_id
_entity_poly.type
_entity_poly.pdbx_seq_one_letter_code
_entity_poly.pdbx_strand_id
1 'polypeptide(L)' 'MAIREIRHYPDSVLTQKGKEVTSFDADLQRLIDDMVDTMYAAPGIGLAAHQ' A
#
# COMPACT_ATOMS: atom_id res chain seq x y z
N MET A 1 7.22 6.89 7.08
CA MET A 1 8.40 6.17 6.56
C MET A 1 8.62 4.91 7.38
N ALA A 2 8.20 3.79 6.83
CA ALA A 2 8.36 2.45 7.35
C ALA A 2 8.16 1.45 6.21
N ILE A 3 8.94 0.37 6.19
CA ILE A 3 8.72 -0.73 5.24
C ILE A 3 7.57 -1.58 5.76
N ARG A 4 6.54 -1.78 4.94
CA ARG A 4 5.36 -2.61 5.23
C ARG A 4 5.54 -4.02 4.67
N GLU A 5 4.87 -4.97 5.29
CA GLU A 5 4.82 -6.35 4.78
C GLU A 5 3.92 -6.40 3.54
N ILE A 6 4.47 -6.93 2.44
CA ILE A 6 3.69 -7.16 1.21
C ILE A 6 2.94 -8.48 1.33
N ARG A 7 1.63 -8.44 1.14
CA ARG A 7 0.75 -9.61 1.08
C ARG A 7 0.96 -10.36 -0.22
N HIS A 8 1.02 -11.68 -0.10
CA HIS A 8 1.15 -12.60 -1.22
C HIS A 8 -0.12 -13.43 -1.40
N TYR A 9 -0.37 -13.87 -2.64
CA TYR A 9 -1.46 -14.80 -2.93
C TYR A 9 -1.32 -16.07 -2.07
N PRO A 10 -2.41 -16.60 -1.47
CA PRO A 10 -3.82 -16.31 -1.73
C PRO A 10 -4.52 -15.39 -0.69
N ASP A 11 -3.84 -14.38 -0.12
CA ASP A 11 -4.48 -13.51 0.87
C ASP A 11 -5.77 -12.86 0.31
N SER A 12 -6.87 -13.04 1.05
CA SER A 12 -8.21 -12.58 0.65
C SER A 12 -8.31 -11.07 0.44
N VAL A 13 -7.42 -10.27 1.05
CA VAL A 13 -7.41 -8.82 0.85
C VAL A 13 -7.07 -8.45 -0.60
N LEU A 14 -6.29 -9.28 -1.29
CA LEU A 14 -5.82 -9.02 -2.65
C LEU A 14 -6.93 -9.10 -3.71
N THR A 15 -8.09 -9.70 -3.37
CA THR A 15 -9.26 -9.81 -4.25
C THR A 15 -10.41 -8.89 -3.86
N GLN A 16 -10.26 -8.13 -2.77
CA GLN A 16 -11.27 -7.19 -2.31
C GLN A 16 -11.26 -5.92 -3.16
N LYS A 17 -12.44 -5.33 -3.36
CA LYS A 17 -12.57 -4.05 -4.04
C LYS A 17 -12.17 -2.92 -3.09
N GLY A 18 -11.23 -2.09 -3.52
CA GLY A 18 -10.85 -0.88 -2.78
C GLY A 18 -12.02 0.08 -2.59
N LYS A 19 -12.04 0.73 -1.43
CA LYS A 19 -12.98 1.81 -1.13
C LYS A 19 -12.45 3.12 -1.69
N GLU A 20 -13.37 4.01 -2.04
CA GLU A 20 -13.03 5.38 -2.45
C GLU A 20 -12.43 6.15 -1.27
N VAL A 21 -11.33 6.84 -1.53
CA VAL A 21 -10.69 7.71 -0.54
C VAL A 21 -11.36 9.08 -0.60
N THR A 22 -12.00 9.48 0.50
CA THR A 22 -12.74 10.75 0.59
C THR A 22 -12.08 11.78 1.52
N SER A 23 -11.12 11.36 2.36
CA SER A 23 -10.31 12.24 3.21
C SER A 23 -8.87 12.26 2.70
N PHE A 24 -8.36 13.46 2.44
CA PHE A 24 -6.99 13.69 1.99
C PHE A 24 -6.23 14.44 3.07
N ASP A 25 -5.79 13.71 4.08
CA ASP A 25 -5.16 14.22 5.28
C ASP A 25 -3.70 13.73 5.41
N ALA A 26 -3.06 14.09 6.52
CA ALA A 26 -1.68 13.71 6.80
C ALA A 26 -1.50 12.19 6.99
N ASP A 27 -2.54 11.47 7.40
CA ASP A 27 -2.47 10.02 7.55
C ASP A 27 -2.44 9.33 6.19
N LEU A 28 -3.22 9.83 5.24
CA LEU A 28 -3.14 9.38 3.85
C LEU A 28 -1.74 9.63 3.26
N GLN A 29 -1.18 10.83 3.46
CA GLN A 29 0.17 11.13 2.96
C GLN A 29 1.21 10.19 3.58
N ARG A 30 1.14 9.96 4.89
CA ARG A 30 2.03 9.02 5.59
C ARG A 30 1.93 7.60 5.05
N LEU A 31 0.73 7.13 4.72
CA LEU A 31 0.53 5.83 4.09
C LEU A 31 1.19 5.77 2.70
N ILE A 32 1.02 6.82 1.89
CA ILE A 32 1.64 6.92 0.56
C ILE A 32 3.17 6.86 0.68
N ASP A 33 3.76 7.61 1.61
CA ASP A 33 5.21 7.61 1.84
C ASP A 33 5.71 6.21 2.20
N ASP A 34 5.03 5.52 3.12
CA ASP A 34 5.38 4.13 3.48
C ASP A 34 5.26 3.16 2.30
N MET A 35 4.25 3.33 1.44
CA MET A 35 4.06 2.49 0.25
C MET A 35 5.16 2.70 -0.78
N VAL A 36 5.61 3.95 -0.98
CA VAL A 36 6.72 4.27 -1.89
C VAL A 36 8.02 3.65 -1.36
N ASP A 37 8.31 3.80 -0.07
CA ASP A 37 9.47 3.18 0.57
C ASP A 37 9.45 1.65 0.42
N THR A 38 8.29 1.03 0.67
CA THR A 38 8.09 -0.43 0.56
C THR A 38 8.29 -0.92 -0.87
N MET A 39 7.77 -0.18 -1.86
CA MET A 39 7.91 -0.51 -3.28
C MET A 39 9.39 -0.54 -3.70
N TYR A 40 10.17 0.47 -3.31
CA TYR A 40 11.60 0.53 -3.63
C TYR A 40 12.42 -0.55 -2.89
N ALA A 41 12.03 -0.89 -1.66
CA ALA A 41 12.66 -1.98 -0.92
C ALA A 41 12.37 -3.37 -1.52
N ALA A 42 11.23 -3.54 -2.21
CA ALA A 42 10.79 -4.77 -2.86
C ALA A 42 11.12 -4.83 -4.38
N PRO A 43 12.23 -4.20 -4.81
CA PRO A 43 12.51 -3.72 -6.18
C PRO A 43 11.33 -3.63 -7.17
N GLY A 44 10.19 -3.11 -6.72
CA GLY A 44 8.97 -3.01 -7.52
C GLY A 44 8.88 -1.71 -8.31
N ILE A 45 8.00 -1.69 -9.31
CA ILE A 45 7.68 -0.48 -10.11
C ILE A 45 6.27 0.08 -9.81
N GLY A 46 5.50 -0.60 -8.97
CA GLY A 46 4.19 -0.17 -8.52
C GLY A 46 3.73 -0.98 -7.30
N LEU A 47 2.94 -0.35 -6.42
CA LEU A 47 2.36 -0.96 -5.23
C LEU A 47 0.96 -0.40 -4.99
N ALA A 48 -0.04 -1.28 -4.79
CA ALA A 48 -1.39 -0.91 -4.41
C ALA A 48 -1.62 -1.13 -2.91
N ALA A 49 -2.50 -0.34 -2.28
CA ALA A 49 -2.67 -0.35 -0.81
C ALA A 49 -3.18 -1.66 -0.20
N HIS A 50 -3.72 -2.59 -1.01
CA HIS A 50 -4.16 -3.91 -0.53
C HIS A 50 -2.99 -4.91 -0.42
N GLN A 51 -1.89 -4.64 -1.12
CA GLN A 51 -0.66 -5.43 -1.07
C GLN A 51 0.12 -5.02 0.17
#